data_AF-X1CLK7-F1
#
_entry.id   AF-X1CLK7-F1
#
_cell.length_a   1.000
_cell.length_b   1.000
_cell.length_c   1.000
_cell.angle_alpha   90.00
_cell.angle_beta   90.00
_cell.angle_gamma   90.00
#
_symmetry.space_group_name_H-M   'P 1'
#
loop_
_entity.id
_entity.type
_entity.pdbx_description
1 polymer ?
#
loop_
_entity_poly.entity_id
_entity_poly.type
_entity_poly.pdbx_seq_one_letter_code
_entity_poly.pdbx_strand_id
1 'polypeptide(L)' 'ANVIMEGSPLAIRAIKQMANDGLETTLRTAYSTTFPLYRQFTQSHDFIEGPRAFSEKRKPIWKGV' A
#
# COMPACT_ATOMS: atom_id res chain seq x y z
N ALA A 1 -10.71 4.79 13.64
CA ALA A 1 -9.29 4.35 13.66
C ALA A 1 -9.17 2.84 13.41
N ASN A 2 -9.93 2.00 14.11
CA ASN A 2 -9.77 0.53 14.12
C ASN A 2 -9.73 -0.14 12.74
N VAL A 3 -10.61 0.24 11.81
CA VAL A 3 -10.67 -0.36 10.46
C VAL A 3 -9.37 -0.13 9.67
N ILE A 4 -8.74 1.04 9.78
CA ILE A 4 -7.48 1.31 9.09
C ILE A 4 -6.37 0.43 9.65
N MET A 5 -6.37 0.14 10.96
CA MET A 5 -5.35 -0.70 11.60
C MET A 5 -5.43 -2.18 11.19
N GLU A 6 -6.50 -2.61 10.50
CA GLU A 6 -6.61 -3.97 9.95
C GLU A 6 -5.85 -4.15 8.63
N GLY A 7 -5.47 -3.06 7.95
CA GLY A 7 -4.75 -3.09 6.68
C GLY A 7 -3.22 -3.22 6.84
N SER A 8 -2.54 -3.54 5.73
CA SER A 8 -1.06 -3.56 5.72
C SER A 8 -0.51 -2.18 6.09
N PRO A 9 0.37 -2.10 7.12
CA PRO A 9 1.02 -0.84 7.48
C PRO A 9 1.80 -0.21 6.31
N LEU A 10 2.42 -1.04 5.45
CA LEU A 10 3.16 -0.56 4.28
C LEU A 10 2.23 0.00 3.20
N ALA A 11 1.13 -0.70 2.90
CA ALA A 11 0.15 -0.24 1.93
C ALA A 11 -0.48 1.10 2.35
N ILE A 12 -0.86 1.24 3.63
CA ILE A 12 -1.45 2.47 4.17
C ILE A 12 -0.47 3.64 4.07
N ARG A 13 0.81 3.42 4.41
CA ARG A 13 1.85 4.45 4.26
C ARG A 13 2.05 4.84 2.79
N ALA A 14 2.10 3.87 1.89
CA ALA A 14 2.24 4.11 0.46
C ALA A 14 1.07 4.94 -0.09
N ILE A 15 -0.18 4.54 0.20
CA ILE A 15 -1.38 5.26 -0.24
C ILE A 15 -1.37 6.69 0.29
N LYS A 16 -0.99 6.89 1.56
CA LYS A 16 -0.92 8.24 2.15
C LYS A 16 0.10 9.13 1.44
N GLN A 17 1.29 8.61 1.11
CA GLN A 17 2.28 9.35 0.35
C GLN A 17 1.77 9.68 -1.05
N MET A 18 1.25 8.69 -1.77
CA MET A 18 0.73 8.88 -3.13
C MET A 18 -0.39 9.92 -3.17
N ALA A 19 -1.29 9.89 -2.19
CA ALA A 19 -2.39 10.84 -2.09
C ALA A 19 -1.90 12.27 -1.82
N ASN A 20 -0.93 12.46 -0.92
CA ASN A 20 -0.42 13.79 -0.60
C ASN A 20 0.48 14.34 -1.72
N ASP A 21 1.50 13.58 -2.12
CA ASP A 21 2.49 14.02 -3.09
C ASP A 21 1.86 14.16 -4.50
N GLY A 22 0.82 13.39 -4.78
CA GLY A 22 0.07 13.46 -6.04
C GLY A 22 -0.74 14.75 -6.22
N LEU A 23 -1.10 15.46 -5.13
CA LEU A 23 -1.82 16.75 -5.21
C LEU A 23 -0.96 17.87 -5.78
N GLU A 24 0.36 17.77 -5.62
CA GLU A 24 1.33 18.77 -6.06
C GLU A 24 1.72 18.62 -7.54
N THR A 25 1.00 17.79 -8.30
CA THR A 25 1.33 17.52 -9.70
C THR A 25 0.09 17.33 -10.58
N THR A 26 0.29 17.25 -11.90
CA THR A 26 -0.82 16.98 -12.82
C THR A 26 -1.28 15.52 -12.69
N LEU A 27 -2.55 15.25 -12.99
CA LEU A 27 -3.09 13.88 -13.01
C LEU A 27 -2.22 12.93 -13.86
N ARG A 28 -1.75 13.39 -15.03
CA ARG A 28 -0.88 12.59 -15.90
C ARG A 28 0.43 12.23 -15.22
N THR A 29 1.08 13.20 -14.58
CA THR A 29 2.32 12.97 -13.86
C THR A 29 2.10 12.03 -12.68
N ALA A 30 1.13 12.31 -11.82
CA ALA A 30 0.79 11.48 -10.66
C ALA A 30 0.54 10.02 -11.06
N TYR A 31 -0.19 9.80 -12.15
CA TYR A 31 -0.49 8.46 -12.66
C TYR A 31 0.76 7.71 -13.14
N SER A 32 1.71 8.40 -13.77
CA SER A 32 2.96 7.79 -14.24
C SER A 32 4.05 7.65 -13.18
N THR A 33 3.88 8.31 -12.03
CA THR A 33 4.90 8.34 -10.96
C THR A 33 4.92 7.04 -10.19
N THR A 34 6.10 6.43 -10.08
CA THR A 34 6.35 5.37 -9.09
C THR A 34 6.82 6.01 -7.79
N PHE A 35 5.93 6.12 -6.82
CA PHE A 35 6.25 6.70 -5.52
C PHE A 35 7.17 5.80 -4.69
N PRO A 36 8.12 6.35 -3.91
CA PRO A 36 9.11 5.56 -3.18
C PRO A 36 8.51 4.51 -2.23
N LEU A 37 7.49 4.88 -1.46
CA LEU A 37 6.84 3.95 -0.53
C LEU A 37 5.99 2.91 -1.26
N TYR A 38 5.43 3.26 -2.42
CA TYR A 38 4.75 2.28 -3.27
C TYR A 38 5.73 1.23 -3.80
N ARG A 39 6.92 1.67 -4.28
CA ARG A 39 7.99 0.75 -4.68
C ARG A 39 8.38 -0.20 -3.55
N GLN A 40 8.63 0.33 -2.35
CA GLN A 40 8.94 -0.50 -1.17
C GLN A 40 7.82 -1.49 -0.85
N PHE A 41 6.57 -1.03 -0.87
CA PHE A 41 5.42 -1.91 -0.63
C PHE A 41 5.36 -3.06 -1.65
N THR A 42 5.52 -2.80 -2.95
CA THR A 42 5.46 -3.86 -3.99
C THR A 42 6.53 -4.93 -3.86
N GLN A 43 7.62 -4.66 -3.15
CA GLN A 43 8.72 -5.59 -2.89
C GLN A 43 8.59 -6.31 -1.53
N SER A 44 7.59 -5.95 -0.73
CA SER A 44 7.40 -6.46 0.63
C SER A 44 6.64 -7.79 0.67
N HIS A 45 6.71 -8.46 1.81
CA HIS A 45 5.87 -9.62 2.10
C HIS A 45 4.38 -9.29 2.04
N ASP A 46 3.99 -8.12 2.56
CA ASP A 46 2.59 -7.70 2.67
C ASP A 46 1.90 -7.61 1.30
N PHE A 47 2.65 -7.26 0.24
CA PHE A 47 2.10 -7.20 -1.12
C PHE A 47 1.63 -8.56 -1.63
N ILE A 48 2.31 -9.64 -1.25
CA ILE A 48 1.96 -11.02 -1.61
C ILE A 48 0.92 -11.58 -0.64
N GLU A 49 1.06 -11.27 0.65
CA GLU A 49 0.20 -11.81 1.72
C GLU A 49 -1.26 -11.37 1.59
N GLY A 50 -1.52 -10.13 1.16
CA GLY A 50 -2.90 -9.64 1.02
C GLY A 50 -3.74 -10.47 0.04
N PRO A 51 -3.33 -10.57 -1.24
CA PRO A 51 -4.00 -11.43 -2.22
C PRO A 51 -4.07 -12.89 -1.78
N ARG A 52 -3.03 -13.41 -1.14
CA ARG A 52 -2.99 -14.79 -0.62
C ARG A 52 -4.05 -15.02 0.45
N ALA A 53 -4.09 -14.19 1.48
CA ALA A 53 -5.05 -14.30 2.58
C ALA A 53 -6.49 -14.16 2.09
N PHE A 54 -6.72 -13.28 1.11
CA PHE A 54 -8.01 -13.18 0.42
C PHE A 54 -8.40 -14.48 -0.28
N SER A 55 -7.50 -15.05 -1.09
CA SER A 55 -7.71 -16.33 -1.79
C SER A 55 -7.95 -17.48 -0.81
N GLU A 56 -7.25 -17.50 0.33
CA GLU A 56 -7.36 -18.50 1.38
C GLU A 56 -8.53 -18.25 2.35
N LYS A 57 -9.31 -17.17 2.16
CA LYS A 57 -10.45 -16.76 3.00
C LYS A 57 -10.11 -16.64 4.50
N ARG A 58 -8.92 -16.12 4.80
CA ARG A 58 -8.45 -15.90 6.17
C ARG A 58 -8.01 -14.44 6.36
N LYS A 59 -7.78 -14.06 7.62
CA LYS A 59 -7.17 -12.77 7.92
C LYS A 59 -5.70 -12.77 7.47
N PRO A 60 -5.21 -11.67 6.89
CA PRO A 60 -3.82 -11.50 6.51
C PRO A 60 -2.91 -11.37 7.73
N ILE A 61 -1.66 -11.83 7.59
CA ILE A 61 -0.61 -11.71 8.60
C ILE A 61 0.42 -10.69 8.11
N TRP A 62 0.18 -9.42 8.41
CA TRP A 62 1.09 -8.35 8.02
C TRP A 62 2.40 -8.41 8.81
N LYS A 63 3.53 -8.24 8.12
CA LYS A 63 4.84 -8.06 8.74
C LYS A 63 5.23 -6.59 8.87
N GLY A 64 4.70 -5.73 7.98
CA GLY A 64 4.97 -4.29 8.01
C GLY A 64 6.43 -3.90 7.71
N VAL A 65 7.22 -4.84 7.19
CA VAL A 65 8.63 -4.70 6.77
C VAL A 65 8.84 -5.25 5.36
#